data_AF-A0A9D8RTR2-F1
#
_entry.id   AF-A0A9D8RTR2-F1
#
_cell.length_a   1.000
_cell.length_b   1.000
_cell.length_c   1.000
_cell.angle_alpha   90.00
_cell.angle_beta   90.00
_cell.angle_gamma   90.00
#
_symmetry.space_group_name_H-M   'P 1'
#
loop_
_entity.id
_entity.type
_entity.pdbx_description
1 polymer ?
#
loop_
_entity_poly.entity_id
_entity_poly.type
_entity_poly.pdbx_seq_one_letter_code
_entity_poly.pdbx_strand_id
1 'polypeptide(L)'
;MFCVKCGVELAASEAKCPLCGTVVYHPDITQPVERPTFPPNAQPKMKVNRLGALLIITAIYLMLILQLLVCDISIFGSLTWSLYAAGGMLLVYIITILPSWFRRPNPVIFVPCDFAAIALYLLFIDLQTGGSWFLSFAFPTVGVLGLIVTAVITLFRYVKRGYFYILGGALIATGLSVVLIEFLLNLTFTFKKFYFWSSYPLIGCTLIGIALIVIGICRPLRESLAKKFFV
;
A
#
# COMPACT_ATOMS: atom_id res chain seq x y z
N MET A 1 -37.23 -13.80 37.16
CA MET A 1 -37.25 -12.36 37.58
C MET A 1 -37.74 -11.52 36.42
N PHE A 2 -38.41 -10.39 36.62
CA PHE A 2 -38.83 -9.54 35.50
C PHE A 2 -37.90 -8.34 35.33
N CYS A 3 -37.68 -7.89 34.10
CA CYS A 3 -36.98 -6.64 33.86
C CYS A 3 -37.86 -5.45 34.24
N VAL A 4 -37.36 -4.57 35.11
CA VAL A 4 -38.06 -3.35 35.57
C VAL A 4 -38.43 -2.42 34.41
N LYS A 5 -37.66 -2.44 33.31
CA LYS A 5 -37.86 -1.53 32.18
C LYS A 5 -38.72 -2.10 31.05
N CYS A 6 -38.57 -3.39 30.72
CA CYS A 6 -39.27 -3.98 29.58
C CYS A 6 -40.28 -5.08 29.96
N GLY A 7 -40.42 -5.41 31.24
CA GLY A 7 -41.41 -6.38 31.74
C GLY A 7 -41.18 -7.85 31.33
N VAL A 8 -40.09 -8.14 30.61
CA VAL A 8 -39.79 -9.50 30.14
C VAL A 8 -39.28 -10.37 31.30
N GLU A 9 -39.70 -11.63 31.30
CA GLU A 9 -39.23 -12.64 32.23
C GLU A 9 -37.79 -13.07 31.89
N LEU A 10 -36.92 -13.03 32.89
CA LEU A 10 -35.49 -13.29 32.84
C LEU A 10 -35.16 -14.51 33.71
N ALA A 11 -34.25 -15.34 33.21
CA ALA A 11 -33.66 -16.44 33.94
C ALA A 11 -32.84 -15.92 35.15
N ALA A 12 -32.71 -16.74 36.20
CA ALA A 12 -32.07 -16.35 37.46
C ALA A 12 -30.57 -16.03 37.33
N SER A 13 -29.90 -16.57 36.31
CA SER A 13 -28.48 -16.37 36.02
C SER A 13 -28.16 -15.09 35.23
N GLU A 14 -29.18 -14.35 34.78
CA GLU A 14 -29.01 -13.23 33.86
C GLU A 14 -28.87 -11.89 34.61
N ALA A 15 -27.64 -11.34 34.65
CA ALA A 15 -27.35 -10.08 35.34
C ALA A 15 -27.87 -8.82 34.62
N LYS A 16 -28.13 -8.91 33.30
CA LYS A 16 -28.60 -7.80 32.47
C LYS A 16 -29.67 -8.28 31.50
N CYS A 17 -30.72 -7.48 31.30
CA CYS A 17 -31.72 -7.82 30.30
C CYS A 17 -31.10 -7.82 28.88
N PRO A 18 -31.21 -8.91 28.11
CA PRO A 18 -30.65 -8.97 26.76
C PRO A 18 -31.37 -8.06 25.75
N LEU A 19 -32.62 -7.67 26.03
CA LEU A 19 -33.42 -6.83 25.13
C LEU A 19 -33.16 -5.33 25.31
N CYS A 20 -33.05 -4.86 26.55
CA CYS A 20 -32.91 -3.43 26.83
C CYS A 20 -31.61 -3.04 27.53
N GLY A 21 -30.75 -4.01 27.87
CA GLY A 21 -29.46 -3.80 28.53
C GLY A 21 -29.54 -3.37 30.00
N THR A 22 -30.73 -3.24 30.56
CA THR A 22 -30.92 -2.78 31.95
C THR A 22 -30.41 -3.84 32.93
N VAL A 23 -29.59 -3.41 33.90
CA VAL A 23 -29.11 -4.28 34.99
C VAL A 23 -30.29 -4.74 35.81
N VAL A 24 -30.36 -6.05 36.06
CA VAL A 24 -31.45 -6.65 36.83
C VAL A 24 -31.20 -6.38 38.30
N TYR A 25 -32.12 -5.69 38.97
CA TYR A 25 -32.01 -5.33 40.39
C TYR A 25 -33.35 -5.60 41.09
N HIS A 26 -33.30 -6.22 42.27
CA HIS A 26 -34.44 -6.39 43.16
C HIS A 26 -34.02 -6.05 44.60
N PRO A 27 -34.74 -5.17 45.32
CA PRO A 27 -34.32 -4.69 46.64
C PRO A 27 -34.35 -5.77 47.73
N ASP A 28 -35.31 -6.70 47.68
CA ASP A 28 -35.53 -7.68 48.76
C ASP A 28 -34.93 -9.08 48.50
N ILE A 29 -34.27 -9.30 47.36
CA ILE A 29 -33.78 -10.61 46.95
C ILE A 29 -32.29 -10.50 46.61
N THR A 30 -31.43 -11.13 47.41
CA THR A 30 -30.03 -11.34 47.05
C THR A 30 -29.95 -12.35 45.90
N GLN A 31 -29.40 -11.95 44.76
CA GLN A 31 -29.28 -12.82 43.59
C GLN A 31 -28.38 -14.03 43.89
N PRO A 32 -28.85 -15.27 43.68
CA PRO A 32 -27.98 -16.43 43.74
C PRO A 32 -26.96 -16.36 42.60
N VAL A 33 -25.68 -16.56 42.91
CA VAL A 33 -24.60 -16.64 41.92
C VAL A 33 -24.67 -18.01 41.24
N GLU A 34 -25.67 -18.20 40.39
CA GLU A 34 -25.75 -19.38 39.52
C GLU A 34 -24.76 -19.24 38.36
N ARG A 35 -24.17 -20.36 37.95
CA ARG A 35 -23.28 -20.37 36.79
C ARG A 35 -24.08 -19.95 35.55
N PRO A 36 -23.53 -19.09 34.68
CA PRO A 36 -24.21 -18.70 33.46
C PRO A 36 -24.59 -19.95 32.65
N THR A 37 -25.84 -20.00 32.19
CA THR A 37 -26.42 -21.15 31.50
C THR A 37 -25.73 -21.43 30.16
N PHE A 38 -25.12 -20.39 29.58
CA PHE A 38 -24.36 -20.48 28.35
C PHE A 38 -22.86 -20.30 28.63
N PRO A 39 -21.99 -21.16 28.07
CA PRO A 39 -20.56 -20.94 28.14
C PRO A 39 -20.23 -19.61 27.43
N PRO A 40 -19.32 -18.79 27.98
CA PRO A 40 -18.86 -17.60 27.28
C PRO A 40 -18.31 -18.03 25.92
N ASN A 41 -18.73 -17.34 24.85
CA ASN A 41 -18.21 -17.53 23.49
C ASN A 41 -16.73 -17.12 23.44
N ALA A 42 -15.86 -17.95 24.01
CA ALA A 42 -14.43 -17.85 23.91
C ALA A 42 -14.02 -18.56 22.62
N GLN A 43 -14.33 -17.97 21.46
CA GLN A 43 -13.66 -18.39 20.25
C GLN A 43 -12.16 -18.13 20.46
N PRO A 44 -11.31 -19.17 20.50
CA PRO A 44 -9.88 -18.95 20.67
C PRO A 44 -9.41 -18.20 19.43
N LYS A 45 -8.93 -16.96 19.63
CA LYS A 45 -8.28 -16.20 18.56
C LYS A 45 -7.04 -16.99 18.15
N MET A 46 -7.13 -17.73 17.04
CA MET A 46 -6.04 -18.54 16.51
C MET A 46 -4.89 -17.59 16.15
N LYS A 47 -3.81 -17.61 16.94
CA LYS A 47 -2.62 -16.82 16.65
C LYS A 47 -1.85 -17.52 15.54
N VAL A 48 -2.14 -17.15 14.29
CA VAL A 48 -1.36 -17.63 13.15
C VAL A 48 0.08 -17.16 13.33
N ASN A 49 1.02 -18.10 13.28
CA ASN A 49 2.44 -17.77 13.36
C ASN A 49 2.84 -17.01 12.09
N ARG A 50 3.10 -15.70 12.21
CA ARG A 50 3.46 -14.81 11.09
C ARG A 50 4.62 -15.39 10.25
N LEU A 51 5.62 -15.97 10.91
CA LEU A 51 6.76 -16.59 10.25
C LEU A 51 6.33 -17.83 9.44
N GLY A 52 5.46 -18.66 10.00
CA GLY A 52 4.90 -19.82 9.31
C GLY A 52 4.07 -19.42 8.09
N ALA A 53 3.22 -18.40 8.23
CA ALA A 53 2.42 -17.88 7.11
C ALA A 53 3.31 -17.31 5.99
N LEU A 54 4.35 -16.53 6.34
CA LEU A 54 5.30 -16.00 5.37
C LEU A 54 6.05 -17.12 4.66
N LEU A 55 6.58 -18.11 5.40
CA LEU A 55 7.25 -19.27 4.82
C LEU A 55 6.36 -20.00 3.81
N ILE A 56 5.09 -20.24 4.16
CA ILE A 56 4.13 -20.87 3.25
C ILE A 56 3.93 -20.03 1.98
N ILE A 57 3.74 -18.71 2.12
CA ILE A 57 3.59 -17.80 0.99
C ILE A 57 4.85 -17.82 0.11
N THR A 58 6.05 -17.78 0.72
CA THR A 58 7.31 -17.85 -0.03
C THR A 58 7.46 -19.17 -0.79
N ALA A 59 7.05 -20.29 -0.18
CA ALA A 59 7.10 -21.60 -0.82
C ALA A 59 6.12 -21.69 -1.99
N ILE A 60 4.92 -21.12 -1.85
CA ILE A 60 3.94 -21.03 -2.95
C ILE A 60 4.51 -20.24 -4.12
N TYR A 61 5.09 -19.05 -3.87
CA TYR A 61 5.72 -18.25 -4.93
C TYR A 61 6.86 -19.00 -5.64
N LEU A 62 7.72 -19.68 -4.88
CA LEU A 62 8.81 -20.47 -5.44
C LEU A 62 8.28 -21.62 -6.29
N MET A 63 7.26 -22.31 -5.81
CA MET A 63 6.60 -23.39 -6.55
C MET A 63 5.96 -22.88 -7.85
N LEU A 64 5.31 -21.71 -7.82
CA LEU A 64 4.73 -21.08 -9.01
C LEU A 64 5.81 -20.70 -10.04
N ILE A 65 6.92 -20.09 -9.60
CA ILE A 65 8.05 -19.76 -10.48
C ILE A 65 8.62 -21.04 -11.10
N LEU A 66 8.89 -22.06 -10.28
CA LEU A 66 9.44 -23.34 -10.76
C LEU A 66 8.51 -23.99 -11.78
N GLN A 67 7.20 -24.00 -11.51
CA GLN A 67 6.21 -24.57 -12.42
C GLN A 67 6.25 -23.87 -13.78
N LEU A 68 6.32 -22.53 -13.82
CA LEU A 68 6.42 -21.81 -15.09
C LEU A 68 7.68 -22.20 -15.89
N LEU A 69 8.83 -22.28 -15.22
CA LEU A 69 10.10 -22.63 -15.87
C LEU A 69 10.07 -24.06 -16.41
N VAL A 70 9.57 -25.02 -15.63
CA VAL A 70 9.45 -26.42 -16.04
C VAL A 70 8.47 -26.56 -17.21
N CYS A 71 7.33 -25.87 -17.18
CA CYS A 71 6.36 -25.89 -18.28
C CYS A 71 6.97 -25.39 -19.59
N ASP A 72 7.72 -24.28 -19.56
CA ASP A 72 8.32 -23.70 -20.76
C ASP A 72 9.41 -24.60 -21.35
N ILE A 73 10.31 -25.12 -20.50
CA ILE A 73 11.33 -26.09 -20.94
C ILE A 73 10.67 -27.35 -21.52
N SER A 74 9.61 -27.84 -20.89
CA SER A 74 8.91 -29.05 -21.34
C SER A 74 8.23 -28.85 -22.70
N ILE A 75 7.65 -27.68 -22.96
CA ILE A 75 6.91 -27.40 -24.20
C ILE A 75 7.85 -27.00 -25.35
N PHE A 76 8.83 -26.12 -25.09
CA PHE A 76 9.65 -25.48 -26.12
C PHE A 76 11.12 -25.92 -26.11
N GLY A 77 11.53 -26.75 -25.14
CA GLY A 77 12.94 -27.17 -24.98
C GLY A 77 13.90 -26.04 -24.59
N SER A 78 13.39 -24.84 -24.32
CA SER A 78 14.18 -23.64 -24.04
C SER A 78 13.40 -22.69 -23.12
N LEU A 79 14.10 -21.75 -22.48
CA LEU A 79 13.51 -20.73 -21.63
C LEU A 79 13.21 -19.48 -22.48
N THR A 80 11.94 -19.26 -22.79
CA THR A 80 11.49 -18.18 -23.66
C THR A 80 10.58 -17.21 -22.92
N TRP A 81 9.30 -17.57 -22.74
CA TRP A 81 8.28 -16.71 -22.13
C TRP A 81 8.27 -16.82 -20.60
N SER A 82 8.66 -17.97 -20.04
CA SER A 82 8.63 -18.19 -18.59
C SER A 82 9.58 -17.27 -17.83
N LEU A 83 10.66 -16.83 -18.47
CA LEU A 83 11.67 -15.95 -17.86
C LEU A 83 11.08 -14.56 -17.57
N TYR A 84 10.26 -14.02 -18.48
CA TYR A 84 9.53 -12.77 -18.26
C TYR A 84 8.50 -12.91 -17.13
N ALA A 85 7.71 -13.98 -17.15
CA ALA A 85 6.68 -14.23 -16.15
C ALA A 85 7.28 -14.49 -14.75
N ALA A 86 8.35 -15.28 -14.68
CA ALA A 86 9.11 -15.54 -13.46
C ALA A 86 9.72 -14.26 -12.88
N GLY A 87 10.32 -13.42 -13.72
CA GLY A 87 10.86 -12.12 -13.29
C GLY A 87 9.77 -11.18 -12.77
N GLY A 88 8.59 -11.16 -13.40
CA GLY A 88 7.43 -10.40 -12.91
C GLY A 88 6.94 -10.89 -11.55
N MET A 89 6.82 -12.21 -11.35
CA MET A 89 6.46 -12.79 -10.04
C MET A 89 7.52 -12.50 -8.99
N LEU A 90 8.81 -12.56 -9.35
CA LEU A 90 9.91 -12.21 -8.47
C LEU A 90 9.84 -10.74 -8.04
N LEU A 91 9.52 -9.82 -8.96
CA LEU A 91 9.32 -8.41 -8.61
C LEU A 91 8.18 -8.21 -7.62
N VAL A 92 7.02 -8.83 -7.85
CA VAL A 92 5.89 -8.74 -6.93
C VAL A 92 6.28 -9.28 -5.56
N TYR A 93 7.03 -10.39 -5.51
CA TYR A 93 7.56 -10.95 -4.28
C TYR A 93 8.49 -9.98 -3.55
N ILE A 94 9.44 -9.36 -4.26
CA ILE A 94 10.39 -8.38 -3.69
C ILE A 94 9.65 -7.16 -3.13
N ILE A 95 8.67 -6.63 -3.85
CA ILE A 95 7.96 -5.40 -3.43
C ILE A 95 7.03 -5.66 -2.24
N THR A 96 6.38 -6.83 -2.19
CA THR A 96 5.27 -7.06 -1.24
C THR A 96 5.65 -8.00 -0.09
N ILE A 97 6.25 -9.14 -0.40
CA ILE A 97 6.49 -10.22 0.57
C ILE A 97 7.82 -9.98 1.31
N LEU A 98 8.86 -9.51 0.62
CA LEU A 98 10.18 -9.30 1.21
C LEU A 98 10.17 -8.29 2.38
N PRO A 99 9.53 -7.09 2.31
CA PRO A 99 9.48 -6.18 3.44
C PRO A 99 8.73 -6.78 4.63
N SER A 100 7.76 -7.66 4.33
CA SER A 100 6.94 -8.35 5.33
C SER A 100 7.72 -9.38 6.14
N TRP A 101 8.91 -9.80 5.70
CA TRP A 101 9.84 -10.60 6.51
C TRP A 101 10.46 -9.81 7.67
N PHE A 102 10.58 -8.50 7.53
CA PHE A 102 11.16 -7.65 8.54
C PHE A 102 10.10 -7.23 9.56
N ARG A 103 10.44 -7.26 10.86
CA ARG A 103 9.52 -6.81 11.92
C ARG A 103 9.19 -5.32 11.82
N ARG A 104 10.14 -4.51 11.35
CA ARG A 104 10.02 -3.06 11.17
C ARG A 104 10.70 -2.67 9.86
N PRO A 105 10.05 -2.86 8.70
CA PRO A 105 10.64 -2.47 7.43
C PRO A 105 10.86 -0.96 7.41
N ASN A 106 12.06 -0.52 6.99
CA ASN A 106 12.34 0.89 6.77
C ASN A 106 12.02 1.25 5.31
N PRO A 107 10.87 1.86 4.99
CA PRO A 107 10.52 2.24 3.63
C PRO A 107 11.56 3.13 2.94
N VAL A 108 12.39 3.86 3.68
CA VAL A 108 13.51 4.65 3.10
C VAL A 108 14.54 3.76 2.41
N ILE A 109 14.68 2.50 2.83
CA ILE A 109 15.63 1.53 2.26
C ILE A 109 14.93 0.60 1.27
N PHE A 110 13.72 0.13 1.60
CA PHE A 110 13.01 -0.81 0.73
C PHE A 110 12.56 -0.16 -0.59
N VAL A 111 12.10 1.10 -0.56
CA VAL A 111 11.60 1.75 -1.78
C VAL A 111 12.71 1.95 -2.82
N PRO A 112 13.90 2.49 -2.51
CA PRO A 112 15.00 2.52 -3.48
C PRO A 112 15.39 1.13 -3.99
N CYS A 113 15.37 0.11 -3.13
CA CYS A 113 15.64 -1.28 -3.53
C CYS A 113 14.58 -1.80 -4.50
N ASP A 114 13.29 -1.45 -4.31
CA ASP A 114 12.21 -1.81 -5.23
C ASP A 114 12.42 -1.17 -6.60
N PHE A 115 12.77 0.13 -6.64
CA PHE A 115 13.12 0.80 -7.90
C PHE A 115 14.36 0.22 -8.57
N ALA A 116 15.35 -0.21 -7.79
CA ALA A 116 16.51 -0.93 -8.32
C ALA A 116 16.12 -2.29 -8.91
N ALA A 117 15.23 -3.05 -8.25
CA ALA A 117 14.71 -4.30 -8.77
C ALA A 117 13.92 -4.11 -10.07
N ILE A 118 13.08 -3.06 -10.14
CA ILE A 118 12.36 -2.68 -11.36
C ILE A 118 13.34 -2.32 -12.47
N ALA A 119 14.39 -1.53 -12.18
CA ALA A 119 15.42 -1.19 -13.17
C ALA A 119 16.15 -2.43 -13.68
N LEU A 120 16.55 -3.36 -12.80
CA LEU A 120 17.21 -4.60 -13.20
C LEU A 120 16.31 -5.48 -14.05
N TYR A 121 15.01 -5.56 -13.75
CA TYR A 121 14.07 -6.31 -14.58
C TYR A 121 13.86 -5.67 -15.95
N LEU A 122 13.79 -4.34 -16.03
CA LEU A 122 13.72 -3.64 -17.32
C LEU A 122 15.00 -3.81 -18.13
N LEU A 123 16.18 -3.79 -17.48
CA LEU A 123 17.45 -4.11 -18.12
C LEU A 123 17.45 -5.54 -18.67
N PHE A 124 16.95 -6.51 -17.89
CA PHE A 124 16.80 -7.88 -18.34
C PHE A 124 15.92 -7.96 -19.60
N ILE A 125 14.78 -7.26 -19.63
CA ILE A 125 13.92 -7.22 -20.82
C ILE A 125 14.64 -6.57 -22.02
N ASP A 126 15.33 -5.45 -21.81
CA ASP A 126 16.09 -4.76 -22.87
C ASP A 126 17.15 -5.69 -23.49
N LEU A 127 17.90 -6.42 -22.66
CA LEU A 127 18.90 -7.38 -23.11
C LEU A 127 18.28 -8.57 -23.88
N GLN A 128 17.15 -9.11 -23.41
CA GLN A 128 16.47 -10.23 -24.09
C GLN A 128 15.79 -9.81 -25.40
N THR A 129 15.32 -8.58 -25.48
CA THR A 129 14.67 -8.03 -26.69
C THR A 129 15.67 -7.45 -27.68
N GLY A 130 16.96 -7.34 -27.32
CA GLY A 130 17.98 -6.66 -28.13
C GLY A 130 17.74 -5.16 -28.25
N GLY A 131 17.05 -4.56 -27.27
CA GLY A 131 16.77 -3.14 -27.21
C GLY A 131 17.99 -2.29 -26.85
N SER A 132 17.86 -0.99 -27.07
CA SER A 132 18.82 0.04 -26.60
C SER A 132 18.12 1.13 -25.79
N TRP A 133 16.93 0.84 -25.27
CA TRP A 133 16.06 1.82 -24.62
C TRP A 133 16.29 1.89 -23.10
N PHE A 134 17.04 0.95 -22.50
CA PHE A 134 17.28 0.96 -21.07
C PHE A 134 17.96 2.26 -20.60
N LEU A 135 19.13 2.61 -21.16
CA LEU A 135 19.87 3.79 -20.72
C LEU A 135 19.23 5.11 -21.18
N SER A 136 18.64 5.12 -22.38
CA SER A 136 18.05 6.32 -22.98
C SER A 136 16.69 6.68 -22.38
N PHE A 137 15.93 5.69 -21.89
CA PHE A 137 14.56 5.89 -21.44
C PHE A 137 14.27 5.30 -20.05
N ALA A 138 14.51 4.00 -19.85
CA ALA A 138 14.05 3.31 -18.64
C ALA A 138 14.79 3.76 -17.38
N PHE A 139 16.12 3.77 -17.42
CA PHE A 139 16.97 4.16 -16.30
C PHE A 139 16.70 5.60 -15.82
N PRO A 140 16.70 6.64 -16.67
CA PRO A 140 16.38 8.00 -16.23
C PRO A 140 14.94 8.10 -15.71
N THR A 141 13.97 7.42 -16.33
CA THR A 141 12.56 7.45 -15.89
C THR A 141 12.38 6.82 -14.51
N VAL A 142 12.86 5.59 -14.32
CA VAL A 142 12.78 4.85 -13.05
C VAL A 142 13.60 5.54 -11.98
N GLY A 143 14.77 6.09 -12.34
CA GLY A 143 15.63 6.85 -11.44
C GLY A 143 14.94 8.10 -10.91
N VAL A 144 14.37 8.95 -11.78
CA VAL A 144 13.70 10.18 -11.35
C VAL A 144 12.45 9.88 -10.52
N LEU A 145 11.61 8.92 -10.95
CA LEU A 145 10.45 8.51 -10.16
C LEU A 145 10.85 7.93 -8.81
N GLY A 146 11.89 7.09 -8.79
CA GLY A 146 12.46 6.54 -7.56
C GLY A 146 12.96 7.63 -6.61
N LEU A 147 13.70 8.61 -7.13
CA LEU A 147 14.17 9.76 -6.35
C LEU A 147 13.01 10.58 -5.78
N ILE A 148 11.97 10.86 -6.57
CA ILE A 148 10.80 11.60 -6.10
C ILE A 148 10.09 10.84 -4.97
N VAL A 149 9.77 9.56 -5.18
CA VAL A 149 9.03 8.75 -4.19
C VAL A 149 9.86 8.57 -2.92
N THR A 150 11.16 8.30 -3.04
CA THR A 150 12.06 8.14 -1.88
C THR A 150 12.25 9.46 -1.13
N ALA A 151 12.36 10.59 -1.83
CA ALA A 151 12.38 11.93 -1.22
C ALA A 151 11.09 12.22 -0.45
N VAL A 152 9.92 11.89 -1.02
CA VAL A 152 8.64 12.07 -0.33
C VAL A 152 8.59 11.20 0.93
N ILE A 153 8.90 9.91 0.83
CA ILE A 153 8.86 8.98 1.96
C ILE A 153 9.85 9.39 3.06
N THR A 154 11.07 9.81 2.70
CA THR A 154 12.06 10.31 3.66
C THR A 154 11.55 11.57 4.35
N LEU A 155 11.03 12.55 3.60
CA LEU A 155 10.47 13.78 4.17
C LEU A 155 9.30 13.47 5.11
N PHE A 156 8.37 12.59 4.73
CA PHE A 156 7.27 12.18 5.61
C PHE A 156 7.73 11.48 6.89
N ARG A 157 8.84 10.72 6.82
CA ARG A 157 9.39 10.00 7.97
C ARG A 157 10.16 10.92 8.94
N TYR A 158 10.91 11.89 8.42
CA TYR A 158 11.78 12.74 9.23
C TYR A 158 11.16 14.11 9.58
N VAL A 159 10.25 14.62 8.76
CA VAL A 159 9.63 15.94 8.94
C VAL A 159 8.22 15.78 9.53
N LYS A 160 8.02 16.30 10.75
CA LYS A 160 6.75 16.20 11.50
C LYS A 160 5.73 17.30 11.18
N ARG A 161 6.11 18.33 10.40
CA ARG A 161 5.26 19.50 10.09
C ARG A 161 5.42 19.91 8.63
N GLY A 162 4.36 20.42 8.03
CA GLY A 162 4.42 20.94 6.65
C GLY A 162 4.12 19.90 5.56
N TYR A 163 3.29 18.90 5.86
CA TYR A 163 2.84 17.89 4.87
C TYR A 163 2.27 18.51 3.58
N PHE A 164 1.61 19.66 3.66
CA PHE A 164 1.12 20.39 2.49
C PHE A 164 2.24 20.85 1.55
N TYR A 165 3.40 21.26 2.08
CA TYR A 165 4.56 21.62 1.25
C TYR A 165 5.20 20.39 0.61
N ILE A 166 5.29 19.29 1.36
CA ILE A 166 5.85 18.02 0.86
C ILE A 166 4.96 17.50 -0.29
N LEU A 167 3.65 17.45 -0.09
CA LEU A 167 2.69 17.00 -1.10
C LEU A 167 2.61 17.96 -2.30
N GLY A 168 2.62 19.27 -2.06
CA GLY A 168 2.61 20.27 -3.11
C GLY A 168 3.87 20.21 -3.99
N GLY A 169 5.04 20.10 -3.37
CA GLY A 169 6.31 19.89 -4.07
C GLY A 169 6.36 18.57 -4.82
N ALA A 170 5.86 17.48 -4.21
CA ALA A 170 5.79 16.17 -4.85
C ALA A 170 4.92 16.17 -6.11
N LEU A 171 3.76 16.85 -6.08
CA LEU A 171 2.88 16.98 -7.23
C LEU A 171 3.56 17.76 -8.35
N ILE A 172 4.18 18.90 -8.06
CA ILE A 172 4.92 19.67 -9.07
C ILE A 172 6.05 18.83 -9.69
N ALA A 173 6.84 18.15 -8.85
CA ALA A 173 7.91 17.26 -9.32
C ALA A 173 7.39 16.10 -10.18
N THR A 174 6.22 15.55 -9.84
CA THR A 174 5.56 14.50 -10.65
C THR A 174 5.06 15.06 -11.99
N GLY A 175 4.51 16.28 -12.02
CA GLY A 175 4.15 16.93 -13.30
C GLY A 175 5.37 17.14 -14.20
N LEU A 176 6.50 17.56 -13.62
CA LEU A 176 7.77 17.73 -14.34
C LEU A 176 8.34 16.39 -14.83
N SER A 177 8.21 15.31 -14.06
CA SER A 177 8.70 13.99 -14.48
C SER A 177 7.92 13.46 -15.69
N VAL A 178 6.63 13.77 -15.84
CA VAL A 178 5.84 13.41 -17.04
C VAL A 178 6.35 14.12 -18.29
N VAL A 179 6.77 15.39 -18.19
CA VAL A 179 7.41 16.12 -19.30
C VAL A 179 8.73 15.46 -19.68
N LEU A 180 9.53 15.08 -18.69
CA LEU A 180 10.77 14.35 -18.94
C LEU A 180 10.50 13.01 -19.64
N ILE A 181 9.47 12.26 -19.23
CA ILE A 181 9.08 11.00 -19.87
C ILE A 181 8.75 11.23 -21.35
N GLU A 182 7.93 12.23 -21.68
CA GLU A 182 7.60 12.54 -23.08
C GLU A 182 8.85 12.95 -23.88
N PHE A 183 9.77 13.72 -23.28
CA PHE A 183 11.05 14.04 -23.91
C PHE A 183 11.89 12.80 -24.22
N LEU A 184 12.07 11.91 -23.23
CA LEU A 184 12.85 10.68 -23.40
C LEU A 184 12.20 9.70 -24.39
N LEU A 185 10.86 9.66 -24.46
CA LEU A 185 10.12 8.91 -25.47
C LEU A 185 10.42 9.44 -26.88
N ASN A 186 10.37 10.75 -27.08
CA ASN A 186 10.68 11.35 -28.38
C ASN A 186 12.14 11.12 -28.78
N LEU A 187 13.06 11.18 -27.81
CA LEU A 187 14.50 10.91 -28.04
C LEU A 187 14.76 9.45 -28.45
N THR A 188 14.15 8.49 -27.74
CA THR A 188 14.47 7.06 -27.89
C THR A 188 13.69 6.40 -29.02
N PHE A 189 12.42 6.74 -29.17
CA PHE A 189 11.50 6.10 -30.11
C PHE A 189 11.16 6.98 -31.33
N THR A 190 11.80 8.15 -31.45
CA THR A 190 11.65 9.09 -32.59
C THR A 190 10.20 9.48 -32.85
N PHE A 191 9.39 9.62 -31.80
CA PHE A 191 8.09 10.26 -31.93
C PHE A 191 8.32 11.74 -32.33
N LYS A 192 7.61 12.23 -33.35
CA LYS A 192 7.78 13.61 -33.87
C LYS A 192 6.80 14.62 -33.24
N LYS A 193 6.28 14.34 -32.04
CA LYS A 193 5.28 15.18 -31.37
C LYS A 193 5.71 15.47 -29.95
N PHE A 194 6.29 16.64 -29.75
CA PHE A 194 6.69 17.12 -28.43
C PHE A 194 5.53 17.88 -27.76
N TYR A 195 5.36 17.69 -26.44
CA TYR A 195 4.35 18.36 -25.59
C TYR A 195 2.87 18.09 -25.90
N PHE A 196 2.53 16.97 -26.53
CA PHE A 196 1.14 16.72 -26.85
C PHE A 196 0.34 16.28 -25.61
N TRP A 197 0.89 15.35 -24.81
CA TRP A 197 0.15 14.78 -23.67
C TRP A 197 0.68 15.19 -22.30
N SER A 198 1.97 15.50 -22.15
CA SER A 198 2.52 15.91 -20.83
C SER A 198 2.00 17.26 -20.33
N SER A 199 1.47 18.10 -21.22
CA SER A 199 0.91 19.41 -20.85
C SER A 199 -0.30 19.28 -19.92
N TYR A 200 -1.17 18.28 -20.11
CA TYR A 200 -2.36 18.12 -19.25
C TYR A 200 -1.99 17.75 -17.81
N PRO A 201 -1.17 16.71 -17.54
CA PRO A 201 -0.73 16.40 -16.18
C PRO A 201 0.13 17.51 -15.58
N LEU A 202 1.00 18.17 -16.37
CA LEU A 202 1.82 19.27 -15.90
C LEU A 202 0.95 20.40 -15.33
N ILE A 203 -0.06 20.86 -16.07
CA ILE A 203 -0.94 21.94 -15.63
C ILE A 203 -1.74 21.50 -14.40
N GLY A 204 -2.33 20.31 -14.41
CA GLY A 204 -3.11 19.80 -13.28
C GLY A 204 -2.27 19.68 -12.00
N CYS A 205 -1.10 19.02 -12.08
CA CYS A 205 -0.21 18.82 -10.95
C CYS A 205 0.39 20.12 -10.43
N THR A 206 0.72 21.08 -11.30
CA THR A 206 1.25 22.38 -10.89
C THR A 206 0.19 23.24 -10.21
N LEU A 207 -1.02 23.33 -10.76
CA LEU A 207 -2.12 24.09 -10.15
C LEU A 207 -2.47 23.55 -8.76
N ILE A 208 -2.64 22.23 -8.63
CA ILE A 208 -2.93 21.58 -7.34
C ILE A 208 -1.74 21.74 -6.39
N GLY A 209 -0.51 21.55 -6.89
CA GLY A 209 0.70 21.69 -6.08
C GLY A 209 0.88 23.09 -5.51
N ILE A 210 0.67 24.13 -6.33
CA ILE A 210 0.70 25.53 -5.89
C ILE A 210 -0.42 25.78 -4.88
N ALA A 211 -1.65 25.31 -5.14
CA ALA A 211 -2.76 25.48 -4.20
C ALA A 211 -2.44 24.89 -2.81
N LEU A 212 -1.84 23.69 -2.75
CA LEU A 212 -1.40 23.07 -1.50
C LEU A 212 -0.32 23.88 -0.79
N ILE A 213 0.65 24.41 -1.53
CA ILE A 213 1.70 25.28 -0.97
C ILE A 213 1.08 26.56 -0.39
N VAL A 214 0.16 27.20 -1.11
CA VAL A 214 -0.56 28.41 -0.64
C VAL A 214 -1.36 28.10 0.63
N ILE A 215 -2.09 26.98 0.68
CA ILE A 215 -2.79 26.52 1.90
C ILE A 215 -1.79 26.31 3.05
N GLY A 216 -0.60 25.79 2.75
CA GLY A 216 0.48 25.62 3.72
C GLY A 216 1.01 26.94 4.30
N ILE A 217 1.02 28.02 3.51
CA ILE A 217 1.49 29.37 3.90
C ILE A 217 0.39 30.09 4.70
N CYS A 218 -0.85 30.05 4.22
CA CYS A 218 -1.98 30.77 4.79
C CYS A 218 -2.61 30.03 5.99
N ARG A 219 -2.15 30.33 7.22
CA ARG A 219 -2.74 29.83 8.47
C ARG A 219 -4.28 29.92 8.57
N PRO A 220 -4.96 31.03 8.22
CA PRO A 220 -6.42 31.12 8.35
C PRO A 220 -7.15 30.16 7.39
N LEU A 221 -6.59 29.89 6.21
CA LEU A 221 -7.14 28.97 5.24
C LEU A 221 -7.05 27.52 5.75
N ARG A 222 -5.92 27.17 6.36
CA ARG A 222 -5.69 25.87 7.00
C ARG A 222 -6.68 25.60 8.14
N GLU A 223 -6.92 26.60 8.99
CA GLU A 223 -7.88 26.50 10.11
C GLU A 223 -9.33 26.42 9.61
N SER A 224 -9.67 27.14 8.54
CA SER A 224 -11.00 27.04 7.92
C SER A 224 -11.23 25.66 7.27
N LEU A 225 -10.19 25.07 6.66
CA LEU A 225 -10.25 23.72 6.10
C LEU A 225 -10.39 22.67 7.20
N ALA A 226 -9.61 22.76 8.28
CA ALA A 226 -9.74 21.86 9.43
C ALA A 226 -11.16 21.89 10.04
N LYS A 227 -11.74 23.10 10.19
CA LYS A 227 -13.12 23.27 10.68
C LYS A 227 -14.19 22.69 9.75
N LYS A 228 -14.00 22.77 8.42
CA LYS A 228 -14.97 22.24 7.44
C LYS A 228 -14.86 20.74 7.21
N PHE A 229 -13.64 20.19 7.33
CA PHE A 229 -13.38 18.76 7.05
C PHE A 229 -13.46 17.87 8.30
N PHE A 230 -13.77 18.40 9.49
CA PHE A 230 -13.95 17.65 10.74
C PHE A 230 -12.84 16.61 11.01
N VAL A 231 -11.58 17.01 10.84
CA VAL A 231 -10.39 16.25 11.29
C VAL A 231 -9.63 17.07 12.32
#